data_AF-A0A3S3RNR7-F1
#
_entry.id   AF-A0A3S3RNR7-F1
#
_cell.length_a   1.000
_cell.length_b   1.000
_cell.length_c   1.000
_cell.angle_alpha   90.00
_cell.angle_beta   90.00
_cell.angle_gamma   90.00
#
_symmetry.space_group_name_H-M   'P 1'
#
loop_
_entity.id
_entity.type
_entity.pdbx_description
1 polymer ?
#
loop_
_entity_poly.entity_id
_entity_poly.type
_entity_poly.pdbx_seq_one_letter_code
_entity_poly.pdbx_strand_id
1 'polypeptide(L)'
;MAVEEIFSSKGRVKVLKALAETGEMNISEITRRTKLNHTTTSMHLEQLCKIGVIEEKRFGRVRIFRFKKDDPRGWAIRTLFDSFSKRGQKA
;
A
#
# COMPACT_ATOMS: atom_id res chain seq x y z
N MET A 1 -5.80 -15.52 6.57
CA MET A 1 -5.34 -14.89 5.32
C MET A 1 -3.84 -15.07 5.21
N ALA A 2 -3.36 -15.48 4.05
CA ALA A 2 -1.99 -15.92 3.84
C ALA A 2 -1.13 -14.73 3.35
N VAL A 3 0.14 -14.68 3.73
CA VAL A 3 1.05 -13.58 3.37
C VAL A 3 1.23 -13.48 1.85
N GLU A 4 1.15 -14.62 1.17
CA GLU A 4 1.19 -14.82 -0.27
C GLU A 4 0.10 -14.00 -0.98
N GLU A 5 -1.08 -13.84 -0.37
CA GLU A 5 -2.13 -13.01 -0.94
C GLU A 5 -1.69 -11.54 -1.00
N ILE A 6 -0.96 -11.04 -0.01
CA ILE A 6 -0.48 -9.64 -0.02
C ILE A 6 0.61 -9.44 -1.08
N PHE A 7 1.54 -10.39 -1.19
CA PHE A 7 2.78 -10.22 -1.95
C PHE A 7 2.81 -10.88 -3.33
N SER A 8 1.77 -11.62 -3.72
CA SER A 8 1.67 -12.31 -5.03
C SER A 8 1.56 -11.39 -6.25
N SER A 9 1.28 -10.09 -6.07
CA SER A 9 1.12 -9.14 -7.18
C SER A 9 2.09 -7.97 -7.06
N LYS A 10 2.93 -7.80 -8.09
CA LYS A 10 3.85 -6.64 -8.21
C LYS A 10 3.12 -5.29 -8.09
N GLY A 11 1.93 -5.18 -8.68
CA GLY A 11 1.10 -3.97 -8.58
C GLY A 11 0.62 -3.71 -7.16
N ARG A 12 0.14 -4.75 -6.47
CA ARG A 12 -0.29 -4.68 -5.07
C ARG A 12 0.86 -4.29 -4.14
N VAL A 13 2.04 -4.89 -4.33
CA VAL A 13 3.24 -4.56 -3.55
C VAL A 13 3.66 -3.10 -3.77
N LYS A 14 3.59 -2.58 -5.01
CA LYS A 14 3.86 -1.15 -5.29
C LYS A 14 2.90 -0.23 -4.53
N VAL A 15 1.59 -0.51 -4.58
CA VAL A 15 0.56 0.25 -3.87
C VAL A 15 0.81 0.24 -2.36
N LEU A 16 1.03 -0.96 -1.81
CA LEU A 16 1.27 -1.15 -0.39
C LEU A 16 2.54 -0.44 0.07
N LYS A 17 3.63 -0.52 -0.71
CA LYS A 17 4.89 0.17 -0.43
C LYS A 17 4.71 1.69 -0.43
N ALA A 18 4.04 2.24 -1.45
CA ALA A 18 3.79 3.69 -1.54
C ALA A 18 3.00 4.21 -0.33
N LEU A 19 1.99 3.44 0.12
CA LEU A 19 1.21 3.77 1.32
C LEU A 19 2.02 3.60 2.61
N ALA A 20 2.83 2.55 2.73
CA ALA A 20 3.68 2.35 3.89
C ALA A 20 4.70 3.49 4.06
N GLU A 21 5.22 4.04 2.95
CA GLU A 21 6.16 5.17 2.93
C GLU A 21 5.55 6.52 3.32
N THR A 22 4.30 6.75 2.97
CA THR A 22 3.65 8.06 3.11
C THR A 22 2.66 8.12 4.26
N GLY A 23 2.14 6.97 4.69
CA GLY A 23 1.11 6.85 5.70
C GLY A 23 -0.31 6.93 5.12
N GLU A 24 -0.66 8.03 4.45
CA GLU A 24 -2.02 8.28 3.94
C GLU A 24 -2.00 9.07 2.63
N MET A 25 -2.77 8.65 1.62
CA MET A 25 -2.86 9.32 0.32
C MET A 25 -4.19 9.09 -0.38
N ASN A 26 -4.56 9.99 -1.31
CA ASN A 26 -5.70 9.78 -2.20
C ASN A 26 -5.36 8.82 -3.37
N ILE A 27 -6.40 8.25 -3.99
CA ILE A 27 -6.23 7.29 -5.11
C ILE A 27 -5.47 7.86 -6.31
N SER A 28 -5.65 9.14 -6.63
CA SER A 28 -4.95 9.78 -7.76
C SER A 28 -3.44 9.83 -7.52
N GLU A 29 -3.02 10.18 -6.30
CA GLU A 29 -1.62 10.21 -5.91
C GLU A 29 -1.01 8.79 -5.89
N ILE A 30 -1.75 7.79 -5.39
CA ILE A 30 -1.33 6.38 -5.43
C ILE A 30 -1.12 5.92 -6.88
N THR A 31 -2.07 6.23 -7.76
CA THR A 31 -2.03 5.90 -9.19
C THR A 31 -0.76 6.49 -9.83
N ARG A 32 -0.51 7.79 -9.56
CA ARG A 32 0.67 8.52 -10.07
C ARG A 32 1.99 7.92 -9.59
N ARG A 33 2.13 7.62 -8.30
CA ARG A 33 3.38 7.05 -7.72
C ARG A 33 3.66 5.64 -8.18
N THR A 34 2.62 4.81 -8.28
CA THR A 34 2.77 3.39 -8.64
C THR A 34 2.93 3.16 -10.14
N LYS A 35 2.62 4.18 -10.96
CA LYS A 35 2.55 4.12 -12.43
C LYS A 35 1.59 3.02 -12.90
N LEU A 36 0.49 2.83 -12.16
CA LEU A 36 -0.61 1.95 -12.52
C LEU A 36 -1.75 2.79 -13.09
N ASN A 37 -2.71 2.16 -13.78
CA ASN A 37 -3.94 2.85 -14.14
C ASN A 37 -4.92 2.90 -12.94
N HIS A 38 -5.92 3.75 -13.02
CA HIS A 38 -6.89 3.97 -11.93
C HIS A 38 -7.66 2.70 -11.56
N THR A 39 -8.14 1.93 -12.55
CA THR A 39 -8.91 0.70 -12.35
C THR A 39 -8.10 -0.36 -11.59
N THR A 40 -6.88 -0.65 -12.06
CA THR A 40 -5.96 -1.59 -11.41
C THR A 40 -5.58 -1.12 -10.01
N THR A 41 -5.37 0.18 -9.82
CA THR A 41 -5.08 0.77 -8.51
C THR A 41 -6.26 0.57 -7.54
N SER A 42 -7.50 0.86 -7.98
CA SER A 42 -8.70 0.65 -7.16
C SER A 42 -8.86 -0.81 -6.75
N MET A 43 -8.69 -1.74 -7.69
CA MET A 43 -8.78 -3.19 -7.42
C MET A 43 -7.75 -3.62 -6.36
N HIS A 44 -6.51 -3.17 -6.45
CA HIS A 44 -5.49 -3.49 -5.46
C HIS A 44 -5.78 -2.87 -4.09
N LEU A 45 -6.28 -1.63 -4.05
CA LEU A 45 -6.66 -0.97 -2.81
C LEU A 45 -7.82 -1.69 -2.13
N GLU A 46 -8.85 -2.08 -2.88
CA GLU A 46 -9.97 -2.87 -2.36
C GLU A 46 -9.51 -4.21 -1.79
N GLN A 47 -8.60 -4.91 -2.47
CA GLN A 47 -8.01 -6.14 -1.95
C GLN A 47 -7.23 -5.90 -0.65
N LEU A 48 -6.41 -4.86 -0.58
CA LEU A 48 -5.64 -4.53 0.63
C LEU A 48 -6.53 -4.08 1.79
N CYS A 49 -7.63 -3.37 1.51
CA CYS A 49 -8.67 -3.04 2.49
C CYS A 49 -9.34 -4.31 3.02
N LYS A 50 -9.70 -5.26 2.15
CA LYS A 50 -10.27 -6.57 2.56
C LYS A 50 -9.31 -7.36 3.44
N ILE A 51 -8.02 -7.31 3.15
CA ILE A 51 -6.98 -7.95 3.98
C ILE A 51 -6.81 -7.23 5.33
N GLY A 52 -7.16 -5.94 5.38
CA GLY A 52 -7.15 -5.13 6.60
C GLY A 52 -5.79 -4.54 6.95
N VAL A 53 -4.87 -4.45 5.98
CA VAL A 53 -3.56 -3.77 6.15
C VAL A 53 -3.60 -2.28 5.82
N ILE A 54 -4.67 -1.84 5.14
CA ILE A 54 -4.99 -0.43 4.90
C ILE A 54 -6.46 -0.17 5.25
N GLU A 55 -6.82 1.09 5.43
CA GLU A 55 -8.21 1.56 5.59
C GLU A 55 -8.57 2.58 4.51
N GLU A 56 -9.83 2.57 4.06
CA GLU A 56 -10.38 3.58 3.15
C GLU A 56 -11.23 4.60 3.94
N LYS A 57 -11.01 5.89 3.67
CA LYS A 57 -11.84 7.00 4.12
C LYS A 57 -12.40 7.75 2.92
N ARG A 58 -13.68 8.11 2.98
CA ARG A 58 -14.34 8.86 1.90
C ARG A 58 -14.69 10.26 2.37
N PHE A 59 -14.27 11.25 1.59
CA PHE A 59 -14.57 12.66 1.78
C PHE A 59 -15.27 13.16 0.51
N GLY A 60 -16.60 13.04 0.48
CA GLY A 60 -17.38 13.27 -0.74
C GLY A 60 -16.95 12.32 -1.86
N ARG A 61 -16.46 12.88 -2.97
CA ARG A 61 -15.95 12.10 -4.12
C ARG A 61 -14.49 11.65 -3.96
N VAL A 62 -13.77 12.18 -2.97
CA VAL A 62 -12.36 11.85 -2.74
C VAL A 62 -12.25 10.59 -1.90
N ARG A 63 -11.49 9.60 -2.40
CA ARG A 63 -11.13 8.37 -1.68
C ARG A 63 -9.69 8.50 -1.18
N ILE A 64 -9.52 8.39 0.12
CA ILE A 64 -8.24 8.44 0.82
C ILE A 64 -7.97 7.08 1.44
N PHE A 65 -6.74 6.61 1.34
CA PHE A 65 -6.31 5.31 1.87
C PHE A 65 -5.16 5.52 2.84
N ARG A 66 -5.25 4.87 4.01
CA ARG A 66 -4.24 4.94 5.06
C ARG A 66 -3.67 3.57 5.36
N PHE A 67 -2.35 3.51 5.50
CA PHE A 67 -1.65 2.34 5.97
C PHE A 67 -1.83 2.14 7.49
N LYS A 68 -2.23 0.93 7.90
CA LYS A 68 -2.48 0.62 9.32
C LYS A 68 -1.19 0.20 10.03
N LYS A 69 -0.27 1.15 10.24
CA LYS A 69 1.01 0.90 10.94
C LYS A 69 0.84 0.39 12.38
N ASP A 70 -0.30 0.69 12.99
CA ASP A 70 -0.61 0.34 14.38
C ASP A 70 -1.06 -1.13 14.52
N ASP A 71 -1.35 -1.82 13.40
CA ASP A 71 -1.60 -3.26 13.36
C ASP A 71 -0.25 -4.02 13.30
N PRO A 72 -0.06 -5.13 14.05
CA PRO A 72 1.18 -5.90 14.01
C PRO A 72 1.63 -6.32 12.61
N ARG A 73 0.68 -6.61 11.71
CA ARG A 73 0.96 -6.95 10.30
C ARG A 73 1.45 -5.73 9.54
N GLY A 74 0.82 -4.57 9.75
CA GLY A 74 1.25 -3.31 9.17
C GLY A 74 2.65 -2.91 9.63
N TRP A 75 2.94 -3.05 10.92
CA TRP A 75 4.29 -2.85 11.45
C TRP A 75 5.31 -3.79 10.79
N ALA A 76 5.02 -5.09 10.69
CA ALA A 76 5.91 -6.06 10.05
C ALA A 76 6.16 -5.73 8.57
N ILE A 77 5.12 -5.37 7.82
CA ILE A 77 5.22 -4.97 6.40
C ILE A 77 6.08 -3.70 6.26
N ARG A 78 5.90 -2.72 7.15
CA ARG A 78 6.70 -1.50 7.15
C ARG A 78 8.18 -1.81 7.39
N THR A 79 8.47 -2.57 8.44
CA THR A 79 9.83 -3.02 8.78
C THR A 79 10.48 -3.79 7.63
N LEU A 80 9.71 -4.68 6.98
CA LEU A 80 10.15 -5.38 5.79
C LEU A 80 10.58 -4.39 4.71
N PHE A 81 9.72 -3.47 4.29
CA PHE A 81 10.07 -2.49 3.24
C PHE A 81 11.27 -1.62 3.62
N ASP A 82 11.36 -1.18 4.88
CA ASP A 82 12.49 -0.37 5.36
C ASP A 82 13.82 -1.14 5.29
N SER A 83 13.79 -2.46 5.56
CA SER A 83 14.99 -3.33 5.45
C SER A 83 15.51 -3.45 4.02
N PHE A 84 14.62 -3.45 3.02
CA PHE A 84 15.00 -3.50 1.60
C PHE A 84 15.38 -2.14 1.03
N SER A 85 14.84 -1.03 1.56
CA SER A 85 15.20 0.32 1.14
C SER A 85 16.62 0.72 1.57
N LYS A 86 17.10 0.23 2.71
CA LYS A 86 18.45 0.55 3.25
C LYS A 86 19.61 -0.14 2.52
N ARG A 87 19.36 -1.12 1.66
CA ARG A 87 20.40 -1.82 0.86
C ARG A 87 20.77 -1.14 -0.47
N GLY A 88 20.00 -0.15 -0.92
CA GLY A 88 20.18 0.50 -2.24
C GLY A 88 21.10 1.73 -2.29
N GLN A 89 21.76 2.12 -1.18
CA GLN A 89 22.66 3.28 -1.11
C GLN A 89 24.15 2.91 -0.97
N LYS A 90 24.51 1.63 -1.11
CA LYS A 90 25.91 1.19 -1.18
C LYS A 90 26.16 0.45 -2.49
N ALA A 91 26.37 1.21 -3.55
CA ALA A 91 27.13 0.82 -4.73
C ALA A 91 27.67 2.10 -5.37
#